data_AF-A0A527VGB2-F1
#
_entry.id   AF-A0A527VGB2-F1
#
_cell.length_a   1.000
_cell.length_b   1.000
_cell.length_c   1.000
_cell.angle_alpha   90.00
_cell.angle_beta   90.00
_cell.angle_gamma   90.00
#
_symmetry.space_group_name_H-M   'P 1'
#
loop_
_entity.id
_entity.type
_entity.pdbx_description
1 polymer ?
#
loop_
_entity_poly.entity_id
_entity_poly.type
_entity_poly.pdbx_seq_one_letter_code
_entity_poly.pdbx_strand_id
1 'polypeptide(L)'
;MLPIPLETTPEPTVRIRKRDRDRAERIRLAGGPKPTLRERAVRLALEKGEVRAKEPTDIGVPRCYLARMCEEGLLVKVGYGRYRAAVPKAA
;
A
#
# COMPACT_ATOMS: atom_id res chain seq x y z
N MET A 1 29.80 4.32 52.43
CA MET A 1 30.03 4.24 50.97
C MET A 1 28.71 3.85 50.32
N LEU A 2 28.06 4.76 49.60
CA LEU A 2 26.93 4.40 48.73
C LEU A 2 27.39 4.52 47.26
N PRO A 3 27.04 3.55 46.40
CA PRO A 3 27.59 3.45 45.05
C PRO A 3 26.95 4.49 44.12
N ILE A 4 27.76 5.06 43.23
CA ILE A 4 27.35 6.07 42.25
C ILE A 4 26.38 5.41 41.25
N PRO A 5 25.19 5.98 40.99
CA PRO A 5 24.30 5.50 39.95
C PRO A 5 24.95 5.74 38.58
N LEU A 6 25.16 4.67 37.81
CA LEU A 6 25.54 4.77 36.41
C LEU A 6 24.31 5.24 35.61
N GLU A 7 24.23 6.54 35.39
CA GLU A 7 23.25 7.17 34.50
C GLU A 7 23.25 6.43 33.15
N THR A 8 22.13 5.76 32.86
CA THR A 8 21.92 5.00 31.63
C THR A 8 21.93 5.98 30.47
N THR A 9 22.79 5.77 29.48
CA THR A 9 22.89 6.63 28.29
C THR A 9 21.48 6.89 27.74
N PRO A 10 21.05 8.17 27.58
CA PRO A 10 19.74 8.44 27.04
C PRO A 10 19.65 7.88 25.63
N GLU A 11 18.62 7.08 25.35
CA GLU A 11 18.34 6.61 24.00
C GLU A 11 18.26 7.82 23.07
N PRO A 12 18.91 7.77 21.89
CA PRO A 12 18.89 8.89 20.97
C PRO A 12 17.44 9.11 20.54
N THR A 13 16.84 10.19 21.05
CA THR A 13 15.54 10.65 20.56
C THR A 13 15.69 10.81 19.06
N VAL A 14 15.00 9.97 18.28
CA VAL A 14 15.02 10.04 16.82
C VAL A 14 14.37 11.36 16.46
N ARG A 15 15.16 12.44 16.43
CA ARG A 15 14.70 13.78 16.09
C ARG A 15 14.29 13.73 14.63
N ILE A 16 12.99 13.57 14.42
CA ILE A 16 12.37 13.58 13.09
C ILE A 16 12.78 14.87 12.41
N ARG A 17 13.46 14.74 11.26
CA ARG A 17 13.91 15.88 10.47
C ARG A 17 12.69 16.69 10.06
N LYS A 18 12.80 18.02 10.07
CA LYS A 18 11.72 18.94 9.65
C LYS A 18 11.05 18.48 8.35
N ARG A 19 11.86 18.04 7.37
CA ARG A 19 11.41 17.51 6.08
C ARG A 19 10.46 16.31 6.17
N ASP A 20 10.72 15.38 7.08
CA ASP A 20 9.89 14.18 7.26
C ASP A 20 8.56 14.54 7.93
N ARG A 21 8.58 15.50 8.85
CA ARG A 21 7.37 16.06 9.47
C ARG A 21 6.50 16.77 8.43
N ASP A 22 7.08 17.63 7.60
CA ASP A 22 6.38 18.34 6.52
C ASP A 22 5.85 17.36 5.44
N ARG A 23 6.51 16.22 5.25
CA ARG A 23 6.04 15.14 4.37
C ARG A 23 4.84 14.42 4.97
N ALA A 24 4.88 14.10 6.26
CA ALA A 24 3.79 13.46 6.97
C ALA A 24 2.55 14.36 7.04
N GLU A 25 2.72 15.65 7.35
CA GLU A 25 1.65 16.65 7.34
C GLU A 25 0.99 16.76 5.97
N ARG A 26 1.78 16.81 4.88
CA ARG A 26 1.21 16.80 3.51
C ARG A 26 0.43 15.54 3.18
N ILE A 27 0.91 14.38 3.62
CA ILE A 27 0.20 13.11 3.43
C ILE A 27 -1.11 13.11 4.22
N ARG A 28 -1.09 13.61 5.46
CA ARG A 28 -2.28 13.72 6.32
C ARG A 28 -3.31 14.67 5.73
N LEU A 29 -2.89 15.85 5.27
CA LEU A 29 -3.75 16.84 4.64
C LEU A 29 -4.38 16.33 3.33
N ALA A 30 -3.66 15.48 2.59
CA ALA A 30 -4.15 14.85 1.37
C ALA A 30 -5.12 13.67 1.61
N GLY A 31 -5.53 13.41 2.85
CA GLY A 31 -6.44 12.32 3.21
C GLY A 31 -5.75 10.96 3.34
N GLY A 32 -4.42 10.93 3.44
CA GLY A 32 -3.63 9.71 3.64
C GLY A 32 -2.61 9.45 2.54
N PRO A 33 -1.88 8.32 2.63
CA PRO A 33 -0.90 7.94 1.63
C PRO A 33 -1.55 7.74 0.26
N LYS A 34 -0.83 8.12 -0.80
CA LYS A 34 -1.29 7.88 -2.17
C LYS A 34 -1.48 6.39 -2.39
N PRO A 35 -2.62 5.95 -2.95
CA PRO A 35 -2.87 4.54 -3.17
C PRO A 35 -1.84 3.98 -4.15
N THR A 36 -1.25 2.86 -3.74
CA THR A 36 -0.28 2.11 -4.54
C THR A 36 -0.92 1.54 -5.80
N LEU A 37 -0.12 1.18 -6.79
CA LEU A 37 -0.62 0.52 -8.02
C LEU A 37 -1.45 -0.74 -7.71
N ARG A 38 -1.07 -1.47 -6.64
CA ARG A 38 -1.77 -2.65 -6.13
C ARG A 38 -3.17 -2.29 -5.64
N GLU A 39 -3.25 -1.33 -4.73
CA GLU A 39 -4.53 -0.88 -4.16
C GLU A 39 -5.47 -0.31 -5.24
N ARG A 40 -4.92 0.40 -6.23
CA ARG A 40 -5.72 0.92 -7.35
C ARG A 40 -6.29 -0.20 -8.21
N ALA A 41 -5.51 -1.24 -8.51
CA ALA A 41 -6.00 -2.40 -9.25
C ALA A 41 -7.04 -3.20 -8.47
N VAL A 42 -6.81 -3.42 -7.17
CA VAL A 42 -7.75 -4.14 -6.29
C VAL A 42 -9.05 -3.35 -6.13
N ARG A 43 -8.99 -2.04 -5.89
CA ARG A 43 -10.19 -1.19 -5.81
C ARG A 43 -10.99 -1.26 -7.10
N LEU A 44 -10.34 -1.13 -8.26
CA LEU A 44 -11.01 -1.23 -9.56
C LEU A 44 -11.69 -2.60 -9.74
N ALA A 45 -11.02 -3.67 -9.33
CA ALA A 45 -11.58 -5.02 -9.38
C ALA A 45 -12.74 -5.23 -8.40
N LEU A 46 -12.74 -4.56 -7.24
CA LEU A 46 -13.86 -4.58 -6.29
C LEU A 46 -15.07 -3.79 -6.81
N GLU A 47 -14.85 -2.62 -7.38
CA GLU A 47 -15.91 -1.75 -7.91
C GLU A 47 -16.61 -2.37 -9.13
N LYS A 48 -15.85 -3.00 -10.03
CA LYS A 48 -16.38 -3.62 -11.27
C LYS A 48 -16.71 -5.10 -11.13
N GLY A 49 -16.22 -5.77 -10.10
CA GLY A 49 -16.32 -7.22 -9.90
C GLY A 49 -15.35 -8.00 -10.80
N GLU A 50 -15.48 -7.86 -12.12
CA GLU A 50 -14.56 -8.42 -13.10
C GLU A 50 -13.89 -7.30 -13.90
N VAL A 51 -12.57 -7.35 -13.99
CA VAL A 51 -11.75 -6.39 -14.73
C VAL A 51 -11.00 -7.06 -15.86
N ARG A 52 -11.04 -6.45 -17.04
CA ARG A 52 -10.19 -6.83 -18.18
C ARG A 52 -8.81 -6.23 -18.01
N ALA A 53 -7.76 -6.90 -18.50
CA ALA A 53 -6.37 -6.43 -18.44
C ALA A 53 -6.14 -4.99 -18.95
N LYS A 54 -7.01 -4.53 -19.87
CA LYS A 54 -6.99 -3.15 -20.38
C LYS A 54 -7.31 -2.11 -19.30
N GLU A 55 -8.26 -2.39 -18.40
CA GLU A 55 -8.76 -1.38 -17.46
C GLU A 55 -7.73 -1.02 -16.37
N PRO A 56 -7.01 -1.98 -15.75
CA PRO A 56 -5.85 -1.67 -14.92
C PRO A 56 -4.77 -0.91 -15.70
N THR A 57 -4.56 -1.24 -16.98
CA THR A 57 -3.58 -0.54 -17.82
C THR A 57 -3.98 0.92 -18.03
N ASP A 58 -5.26 1.21 -18.26
CA ASP A 58 -5.78 2.57 -18.47
C ASP A 58 -5.64 3.44 -17.20
N ILE A 59 -5.67 2.85 -16.00
CA ILE A 59 -5.38 3.56 -14.73
C ILE A 59 -3.88 3.65 -14.42
N GLY A 60 -3.02 3.10 -15.28
CA GLY A 60 -1.57 3.14 -15.14
C GLY A 60 -0.95 1.96 -14.37
N VAL A 61 -1.66 0.83 -14.26
CA VAL A 61 -1.13 -0.44 -13.72
C VAL A 61 -0.67 -1.33 -14.89
N PRO A 62 0.64 -1.57 -15.05
CA PRO A 62 1.15 -2.36 -16.18
C PRO A 62 0.68 -3.83 -16.14
N ARG A 63 0.51 -4.45 -17.32
CA ARG A 63 0.02 -5.84 -17.44
C ARG A 63 0.91 -6.87 -16.74
N CYS A 64 2.22 -6.66 -16.71
CA CYS A 64 3.15 -7.57 -16.03
C CYS A 64 2.91 -7.63 -14.50
N TYR A 65 2.36 -6.55 -13.92
CA TYR A 65 2.01 -6.52 -12.50
C TYR A 65 0.74 -7.33 -12.19
N LEU A 66 -0.15 -7.56 -13.16
CA LEU A 66 -1.35 -8.36 -12.94
C LEU A 66 -1.01 -9.83 -12.63
N ALA A 67 -0.01 -10.39 -13.30
CA ALA A 67 0.47 -11.73 -13.01
C ALA A 67 1.04 -11.83 -11.58
N ARG A 68 1.88 -10.86 -11.19
CA ARG A 68 2.40 -10.76 -9.82
C ARG A 68 1.31 -10.58 -8.78
N MET A 69 0.29 -9.75 -9.06
CA MET A 69 -0.86 -9.58 -8.16
C MET A 69 -1.68 -10.86 -8.03
N CYS A 70 -1.69 -11.73 -9.06
CA CYS A 70 -2.27 -13.06 -8.94
C CYS A 70 -1.42 -13.99 -8.07
N GLU A 71 -0.10 -13.99 -8.23
CA GLU A 71 0.83 -14.76 -7.39
C GLU A 71 0.77 -14.33 -5.92
N GLU A 72 0.65 -13.03 -5.67
CA GLU A 72 0.49 -12.44 -4.33
C GLU A 72 -0.92 -12.66 -3.73
N GLY A 73 -1.86 -13.25 -4.49
CA GLY A 73 -3.22 -13.52 -4.01
C GLY A 73 -4.09 -12.28 -3.86
N LEU A 74 -3.78 -11.18 -4.56
CA LEU A 74 -4.59 -9.96 -4.60
C LEU A 74 -5.68 -10.03 -5.67
N LEU A 75 -5.40 -10.70 -6.79
CA LEU A 75 -6.31 -10.90 -7.91
C LEU A 75 -6.43 -12.38 -8.26
N VAL A 76 -7.60 -12.80 -8.71
CA VAL A 76 -7.87 -14.13 -9.27
C VAL A 76 -8.06 -14.01 -10.77
N LYS A 77 -7.33 -14.81 -11.54
CA LYS A 77 -7.53 -14.90 -12.99
C LYS A 77 -8.76 -15.76 -13.29
N VAL A 78 -9.85 -15.12 -13.70
CA VAL A 78 -11.12 -15.78 -14.03
C VAL A 78 -11.19 -16.25 -15.49
N GLY A 79 -10.36 -15.70 -16.37
CA GLY A 79 -10.32 -16.09 -17.78
C GLY A 79 -9.20 -15.40 -18.55
N TYR A 80 -9.20 -15.55 -19.87
CA TYR A 80 -8.20 -14.90 -20.72
C TYR A 80 -8.29 -13.37 -20.60
N GLY A 81 -7.25 -12.76 -20.01
CA GLY A 81 -7.19 -11.33 -19.76
C GLY A 81 -8.28 -10.79 -18.83
N ARG A 82 -8.92 -11.64 -18.03
CA ARG A 82 -9.94 -11.25 -17.04
C ARG A 82 -9.50 -11.60 -15.64
N TYR A 83 -9.68 -10.65 -14.73
CA TYR A 83 -9.23 -10.71 -13.35
C TYR A 83 -10.36 -10.27 -12.43
N ARG A 84 -10.37 -10.80 -11.21
CA ARG A 84 -11.31 -10.45 -10.14
C ARG A 84 -10.51 -10.20 -8.87
N ALA A 85 -11.01 -9.36 -7.97
CA ALA A 85 -10.39 -9.20 -6.66
C ALA A 85 -10.44 -10.54 -5.90
N ALA A 86 -9.33 -10.94 -5.27
CA ALA A 86 -9.27 -12.17 -4.49
C ALA A 86 -9.97 -12.06 -3.12
N VAL A 87 -10.35 -10.85 -2.72
CA VAL A 87 -10.97 -10.59 -1.42
C VAL A 87 -12.39 -11.19 -1.39
N PRO A 88 -12.78 -11.93 -0.33
CA PRO A 88 -14.19 -12.20 -0.07
C PRO A 88 -14.90 -10.85 0.14
N LYS A 89 -16.07 -10.70 -0.46
CA LYS A 89 -16.97 -9.55 -0.29
C LYS A 89 -16.91 -9.09 1.18
N ALA A 90 -16.38 -7.89 1.44
CA ALA A 90 -16.50 -7.28 2.76
C ALA A 90 -18.00 -7.22 3.06
N ALA A 91 -18.42 -7.97 4.08
CA ALA A 91 -19.79 -8.04 4.57
C ALA A 91 -20.18 -6.73 5.26
#